data_AF-W2QSW4-F1
#
_entry.id   AF-W2QSW4-F1
#
_cell.length_a   1.000
_cell.length_b   1.000
_cell.length_c   1.000
_cell.angle_alpha   90.00
_cell.angle_beta   90.00
_cell.angle_gamma   90.00
#
_symmetry.space_group_name_H-M   'P 1'
#
loop_
_entity.id
_entity.type
_entity.pdbx_description
1 polymer ?
#
loop_
_entity_poly.entity_id
_entity_poly.type
_entity_poly.pdbx_seq_one_letter_code
_entity_poly.pdbx_strand_id
1 'polypeptide(L)'
;MELLLLLHELLGDAVTAAEAALLLSFEQPERPIIQDVRFCVTTLSGEDCRQQFRFDVAGVIRLTELFALPEFVITGSRDKAHATEAVCILLHRLSYPKRHYDMIHRFGRSTSALCRIFMHVGTW
;
A
#
# COMPACT_ATOMS: atom_id res chain seq x y z
N MET A 1 15.21 6.27 22.92
CA MET A 1 16.68 6.23 22.76
C MET A 1 17.39 6.04 24.10
N GLU A 2 17.02 6.78 25.15
CA GLU A 2 17.57 6.64 26.52
C GLU A 2 17.38 5.23 27.15
N LEU A 3 16.21 4.60 26.95
CA LEU A 3 15.92 3.26 27.49
C LEU A 3 16.77 2.13 26.88
N LEU A 4 17.27 2.31 25.65
CA LEU A 4 18.11 1.31 24.95
C LEU A 4 19.56 1.35 25.45
N LEU A 5 20.07 2.55 25.79
CA LEU A 5 21.41 2.73 26.34
C LEU A 5 21.51 2.18 27.77
N LEU A 6 20.47 2.38 28.59
CA LEU A 6 20.38 1.79 29.94
C LEU A 6 20.29 0.26 29.92
N LEU A 7 19.67 -0.32 28.91
CA LEU A 7 19.59 -1.77 28.74
C LEU A 7 20.94 -2.38 28.32
N HIS A 8 21.72 -1.64 27.52
CA HIS A 8 23.08 -2.02 27.12
C HIS A 8 24.09 -1.90 28.28
N GLU A 9 23.93 -0.92 29.18
CA GLU A 9 24.71 -0.84 30.42
C GLU A 9 24.38 -1.94 31.43
N LEU A 10 23.13 -2.42 31.47
CA LEU A 10 22.69 -3.47 32.39
C LEU A 10 23.00 -4.89 31.88
N LEU A 11 23.10 -5.06 30.56
CA LEU A 11 23.34 -6.31 29.85
C LEU A 11 24.76 -6.27 29.23
N GLY A 12 25.79 -6.29 30.09
CA GLY A 12 27.19 -6.15 29.65
C GLY A 12 27.60 -7.12 28.51
N ASP A 13 28.64 -6.71 27.75
CA ASP A 13 29.31 -7.21 26.52
C ASP A 13 29.11 -8.64 25.94
N ALA A 14 28.01 -9.32 26.22
CA ALA A 14 27.66 -10.59 25.60
C ALA A 14 26.15 -10.69 25.40
N VAL A 15 25.55 -9.71 24.72
CA VAL A 15 24.20 -9.89 24.16
C VAL A 15 24.27 -11.05 23.18
N THR A 16 23.72 -12.18 23.58
CA THR A 16 23.68 -13.35 22.71
C THR A 16 22.77 -13.05 21.52
N ALA A 17 23.00 -13.71 20.38
CA ALA A 17 22.16 -13.52 19.18
C ALA A 17 20.65 -13.72 19.47
N ALA A 18 20.32 -14.53 20.48
CA ALA A 18 18.95 -14.75 20.95
C ALA A 18 18.35 -13.52 21.65
N GLU A 19 19.12 -12.83 22.50
CA GLU A 19 18.67 -11.62 23.19
C GLU A 19 18.54 -10.44 22.22
N ALA A 20 19.47 -10.31 21.26
CA ALA A 20 19.36 -9.33 20.19
C ALA A 20 18.12 -9.60 19.30
N ALA A 21 17.86 -10.88 18.96
CA ALA A 21 16.65 -11.26 18.22
C ALA A 21 15.36 -10.98 19.00
N LEU A 22 15.39 -11.17 20.32
CA LEU A 22 14.26 -10.86 21.19
C LEU A 22 14.01 -9.34 21.25
N LEU A 23 15.04 -8.52 21.43
CA LEU A 23 14.94 -7.06 21.41
C LEU A 23 14.39 -6.54 20.06
N LEU A 24 14.88 -7.08 18.94
CA LEU A 24 14.36 -6.77 17.60
C LEU A 24 12.89 -7.17 17.39
N SER A 25 12.39 -8.13 18.16
CA SER A 25 10.99 -8.55 18.10
C SER A 25 10.05 -7.55 18.80
N PHE A 26 10.54 -6.84 19.83
CA PHE A 26 9.80 -5.78 20.52
C PHE A 26 9.79 -4.44 19.78
N GLU A 27 10.74 -4.20 18.86
CA GLU A 27 10.79 -2.98 18.04
C GLU A 27 9.95 -3.06 16.75
N GLN A 28 9.22 -4.16 16.51
CA GLN A 28 8.39 -4.25 15.31
C GLN A 28 7.29 -3.20 15.37
N PRO A 29 7.21 -2.26 14.40
CA PRO A 29 6.13 -1.29 14.37
C PRO A 29 4.79 -2.01 14.32
N GLU A 30 3.81 -1.49 15.06
CA GLU A 30 2.46 -2.06 15.07
C GLU A 30 1.95 -2.17 13.63
N ARG A 31 1.51 -3.38 13.25
CA ARG A 31 1.04 -3.61 11.89
C ARG A 31 -0.30 -2.89 11.71
N PRO A 32 -0.46 -2.08 10.65
CA PRO A 32 -1.73 -1.42 10.40
C PRO A 32 -2.82 -2.46 10.13
N ILE A 33 -3.98 -2.26 10.75
CA ILE A 33 -5.16 -3.09 10.51
C ILE A 33 -5.62 -2.87 9.08
N ILE A 34 -5.55 -3.93 8.26
CA ILE A 34 -6.06 -3.90 6.89
C ILE A 34 -7.57 -4.11 6.95
N GLN A 35 -8.31 -3.08 6.56
CA GLN A 35 -9.76 -3.16 6.49
C GLN A 35 -10.18 -4.05 5.32
N ASP A 36 -11.24 -4.85 5.50
CA ASP A 36 -11.85 -5.62 4.39
C ASP A 36 -12.71 -4.70 3.51
N VAL A 37 -12.04 -3.84 2.77
CA VAL A 37 -12.66 -2.89 1.83
C VAL A 37 -12.53 -3.44 0.43
N ARG A 38 -13.66 -3.54 -0.28
CA ARG A 38 -13.68 -3.81 -1.73
C ARG A 38 -13.83 -2.49 -2.46
N PHE A 39 -12.71 -1.96 -2.94
CA PHE A 39 -12.71 -0.71 -3.68
C PHE A 39 -13.48 -0.85 -4.99
N CYS A 40 -14.39 0.08 -5.26
CA CYS A 40 -15.12 0.18 -6.51
C CYS A 40 -15.18 1.64 -6.94
N VAL A 41 -14.68 1.96 -8.14
CA VAL A 41 -14.62 3.36 -8.60
C VAL A 41 -16.00 3.98 -8.83
N THR A 42 -17.00 3.15 -9.18
CA THR A 42 -18.34 3.61 -9.52
C THR A 42 -19.17 4.02 -8.30
N THR A 43 -18.70 3.73 -7.08
CA THR A 43 -19.36 4.18 -5.84
C THR A 43 -18.95 5.59 -5.44
N LEU A 44 -17.94 6.18 -6.10
CA LEU A 44 -17.47 7.54 -5.85
C LEU A 44 -18.26 8.56 -6.67
N SER A 45 -18.45 9.76 -6.11
CA SER A 45 -18.93 10.90 -6.89
C SER A 45 -17.87 11.34 -7.90
N GLY A 46 -18.29 12.01 -8.98
CA GLY A 46 -17.36 12.55 -9.98
C GLY A 46 -16.39 13.58 -9.39
N GLU A 47 -16.81 14.34 -8.38
CA GLU A 47 -15.95 15.32 -7.69
C GLU A 47 -14.93 14.64 -6.78
N ASP A 48 -15.34 13.65 -5.98
CA ASP A 48 -14.42 12.87 -5.13
C ASP A 48 -13.38 12.13 -5.98
N CYS A 49 -13.81 11.57 -7.10
CA CYS A 49 -12.93 10.90 -8.06
C CYS A 49 -11.87 11.90 -8.58
N ARG A 50 -12.30 13.11 -8.98
CA ARG A 50 -11.39 14.17 -9.45
C ARG A 50 -10.42 14.63 -8.38
N GLN A 51 -10.87 14.83 -7.14
CA GLN A 51 -9.98 15.25 -6.05
C GLN A 51 -8.91 14.21 -5.73
N GLN A 52 -9.23 12.92 -5.85
CA GLN A 52 -8.31 11.86 -5.48
C GLN A 52 -7.38 11.43 -6.62
N PHE A 53 -7.91 11.34 -7.84
CA PHE A 53 -7.26 10.72 -8.99
C PHE A 53 -7.01 11.71 -10.15
N ARG A 54 -7.50 12.95 -10.06
CA ARG A 54 -7.48 13.98 -11.11
C ARG A 54 -8.35 13.70 -12.34
N PHE A 55 -9.09 12.58 -12.32
CA PHE A 55 -10.06 12.17 -13.34
C PHE A 55 -11.40 11.91 -12.68
N ASP A 56 -12.49 12.07 -13.43
CA ASP A 56 -13.79 11.55 -13.00
C ASP A 56 -13.91 10.05 -13.25
N VAL A 57 -15.03 9.47 -12.80
CA VAL A 57 -15.29 8.03 -12.93
C VAL A 57 -15.20 7.58 -14.39
N ALA A 58 -15.80 8.33 -15.31
CA ALA A 58 -15.73 8.04 -16.74
C ALA A 58 -14.30 8.13 -17.28
N GLY A 59 -13.53 9.14 -16.86
CA GLY A 59 -12.12 9.28 -17.22
C GLY A 59 -11.26 8.11 -16.73
N VAL A 60 -11.48 7.63 -15.51
CA VAL A 60 -10.77 6.45 -14.97
C VAL A 60 -11.12 5.19 -15.76
N ILE A 61 -12.40 4.97 -16.07
CA ILE A 61 -12.84 3.82 -16.87
C ILE A 61 -12.17 3.87 -18.24
N ARG A 62 -12.22 5.02 -18.91
CA ARG A 62 -11.60 5.20 -20.22
C ARG A 62 -10.09 5.03 -20.19
N LEU A 63 -9.43 5.50 -19.13
CA LEU A 63 -8.00 5.28 -18.95
C LEU A 63 -7.70 3.78 -18.82
N THR A 64 -8.52 3.05 -18.07
CA THR A 64 -8.38 1.59 -17.91
C THR A 64 -8.47 0.87 -19.26
N GLU A 65 -9.37 1.29 -20.14
CA GLU A 65 -9.49 0.78 -21.51
C GLU A 65 -8.24 1.11 -22.35
N LEU A 66 -7.70 2.34 -22.22
CA LEU A 66 -6.53 2.79 -22.98
C LEU A 66 -5.23 2.09 -22.56
N PHE A 67 -5.08 1.73 -21.27
CA PHE A 67 -3.98 0.89 -20.80
C PHE A 67 -4.11 -0.57 -21.27
N ALA A 68 -5.26 -0.96 -21.85
CA ALA A 68 -5.54 -2.32 -22.31
C ALA A 68 -5.30 -3.39 -21.23
N LEU A 69 -5.60 -3.05 -19.97
CA LEU A 69 -5.42 -3.98 -18.86
C LEU A 69 -6.43 -5.14 -18.95
N PRO A 70 -6.03 -6.36 -18.52
CA PRO A 70 -6.99 -7.43 -18.29
C PRO A 70 -7.99 -7.02 -17.19
N GLU A 71 -9.18 -7.64 -17.19
CA GLU A 71 -10.23 -7.39 -16.17
C GLU A 71 -9.68 -7.47 -14.74
N PHE A 72 -8.76 -8.40 -14.51
CA PHE A 72 -8.02 -8.53 -13.26
C PHE A 72 -6.52 -8.47 -13.49
N VAL A 73 -5.87 -7.56 -12.78
CA VAL A 73 -4.42 -7.48 -12.66
C VAL A 73 -3.97 -8.44 -11.56
N ILE A 74 -3.06 -9.34 -11.90
CA ILE A 74 -2.52 -10.35 -10.99
C ILE A 74 -0.99 -10.19 -10.95
N THR A 75 -0.45 -9.81 -9.80
CA THR A 75 1.00 -9.65 -9.62
C THR A 75 1.69 -11.00 -9.53
N GLY A 76 3.02 -11.04 -9.67
CA GLY A 76 3.82 -12.25 -9.44
C GLY A 76 3.69 -12.81 -8.01
N SER A 77 3.37 -11.95 -7.03
CA SER A 77 3.07 -12.34 -5.65
C SER A 77 1.60 -12.73 -5.43
N ARG A 78 0.83 -12.89 -6.51
CA ARG A 78 -0.59 -13.28 -6.52
C ARG A 78 -1.53 -12.27 -5.87
N ASP A 79 -1.15 -10.99 -5.81
CA ASP A 79 -2.11 -9.94 -5.45
C ASP A 79 -3.05 -9.73 -6.63
N LYS A 80 -4.35 -9.94 -6.42
CA LYS A 80 -5.39 -9.75 -7.44
C LYS A 80 -6.09 -8.41 -7.24
N ALA A 81 -6.17 -7.58 -8.27
CA ALA A 81 -6.94 -6.33 -8.28
C ALA A 81 -7.79 -6.24 -9.52
N HIS A 82 -8.96 -5.60 -9.40
CA HIS A 82 -9.73 -5.27 -10.61
C HIS A 82 -8.98 -4.20 -11.41
N ALA A 83 -9.13 -4.18 -12.73
CA ALA A 83 -8.41 -3.25 -13.62
C ALA A 83 -8.56 -1.79 -13.17
N THR A 84 -9.80 -1.36 -12.91
CA THR A 84 -10.10 0.02 -12.47
C THR A 84 -9.53 0.33 -11.08
N GLU A 85 -9.49 -0.65 -10.17
CA GLU A 85 -8.86 -0.49 -8.85
C GLU A 85 -7.34 -0.31 -9.01
N ALA A 86 -6.71 -1.10 -9.87
CA ALA A 86 -5.28 -1.05 -10.12
C ALA A 86 -4.87 0.30 -10.75
N VAL A 87 -5.67 0.81 -11.70
CA VAL A 87 -5.52 2.17 -12.26
C VAL A 87 -5.72 3.24 -11.20
N CYS A 88 -6.74 3.10 -10.34
CA CYS A 88 -6.93 4.03 -9.22
C CYS A 88 -5.74 4.03 -8.25
N ILE A 89 -5.13 2.88 -7.96
CA ILE A 89 -3.90 2.79 -7.13
C ILE A 89 -2.76 3.57 -7.80
N LEU A 90 -2.56 3.38 -9.11
CA LEU A 90 -1.56 4.10 -9.90
C LEU A 90 -1.81 5.62 -9.85
N LEU A 91 -3.00 6.05 -10.23
CA LEU A 91 -3.40 7.46 -10.26
C LEU A 91 -3.30 8.13 -8.89
N HIS A 92 -3.66 7.43 -7.82
CA HIS A 92 -3.61 7.98 -6.46
C HIS A 92 -2.18 8.28 -6.01
N ARG A 93 -1.20 7.50 -6.49
CA ARG A 93 0.23 7.73 -6.25
C ARG A 93 0.80 8.84 -7.12
N LEU A 94 0.28 9.00 -8.34
CA LEU A 94 0.74 10.00 -9.30
C LEU A 94 0.07 11.38 -9.09
N SER A 95 -1.06 11.45 -8.39
CA SER A 95 -1.79 12.72 -8.22
C SER A 95 -1.03 13.73 -7.34
N TYR A 96 -0.27 13.24 -6.36
CA TYR A 96 0.67 13.94 -5.48
C TYR A 96 1.52 12.86 -4.76
N PRO A 97 2.77 13.13 -4.34
CA PRO A 97 3.59 12.18 -3.57
C PRO A 97 2.92 11.71 -2.25
N LYS A 98 2.19 10.60 -2.32
CA LYS A 98 1.54 9.92 -1.18
C LYS A 98 2.29 8.66 -0.79
N ARG A 99 2.30 8.31 0.49
CA ARG A 99 2.86 7.02 0.95
C ARG A 99 1.85 5.89 0.72
N HIS A 100 2.33 4.67 0.51
CA HIS A 100 1.45 3.50 0.37
C HIS A 100 0.69 3.23 1.67
N TYR A 101 1.25 3.66 2.80
CA TYR A 101 0.62 3.58 4.12
C TYR A 101 -0.71 4.34 4.16
N ASP A 102 -0.75 5.55 3.62
CA ASP A 102 -1.93 6.43 3.63
C ASP A 102 -3.07 5.88 2.74
N MET A 103 -2.76 4.90 1.89
CA MET A 103 -3.68 4.30 0.93
C MET A 103 -4.36 3.02 1.46
N ILE A 104 -3.88 2.46 2.57
CA ILE A 104 -4.38 1.17 3.11
C ILE A 104 -5.89 1.21 3.33
N HIS A 105 -6.38 2.24 4.01
CA HIS A 105 -7.80 2.39 4.35
C HIS A 105 -8.70 2.53 3.13
N ARG A 106 -8.20 3.14 2.05
CA ARG A 106 -8.99 3.37 0.84
C ARG A 106 -9.15 2.10 0.00
N PHE A 107 -8.09 1.32 -0.11
CA PHE A 107 -8.07 0.15 -1.00
C PHE A 107 -8.23 -1.18 -0.26
N GLY A 108 -8.17 -1.21 1.08
CA GLY A 108 -8.26 -2.43 1.87
C GLY A 108 -7.08 -3.38 1.61
N ARG A 109 -5.89 -2.83 1.32
CA ARG A 109 -4.70 -3.60 0.92
C ARG A 109 -3.49 -3.24 1.76
N SER A 110 -2.62 -4.24 1.97
CA SER A 110 -1.32 -4.01 2.59
C SER A 110 -0.46 -3.06 1.76
N THR A 111 0.46 -2.35 2.42
CA THR A 111 1.43 -1.47 1.75
C THR A 111 2.24 -2.22 0.68
N SER A 112 2.64 -3.46 0.96
CA SER A 112 3.36 -4.31 0.04
C SER A 112 2.53 -4.68 -1.20
N ALA A 113 1.25 -5.03 -1.01
CA ALA A 113 0.35 -5.31 -2.13
C ALA A 113 0.15 -4.07 -3.01
N LEU A 114 -0.09 -2.90 -2.39
CA LEU A 114 -0.22 -1.63 -3.10
C LEU A 114 1.04 -1.30 -3.92
N CYS A 115 2.22 -1.47 -3.33
CA CYS A 115 3.49 -1.25 -4.03
C CYS A 115 3.66 -2.18 -5.23
N ARG A 116 3.38 -3.48 -5.06
CA ARG A 116 3.49 -4.48 -6.14
C ARG A 116 2.50 -4.21 -7.27
N ILE A 117 1.26 -3.83 -6.96
CA ILE A 117 0.27 -3.48 -7.97
C ILE A 117 0.69 -2.20 -8.71
N PHE A 118 1.13 -1.17 -7.98
CA PHE A 118 1.64 0.07 -8.57
C PHE A 118 2.78 -0.21 -9.56
N MET A 119 3.79 -0.98 -9.15
CA MET A 119 4.91 -1.34 -10.02
C MET A 119 4.45 -2.18 -11.22
N HIS A 120 3.56 -3.14 -10.98
CA HIS A 120 3.11 -4.04 -12.04
C HIS A 120 2.26 -3.33 -13.10
N VAL A 121 1.40 -2.36 -12.71
CA VAL A 121 0.63 -1.56 -13.68
C VAL A 121 1.52 -0.52 -14.38
N GLY A 122 2.51 0.04 -13.69
CA GLY A 122 3.43 1.02 -14.26
C GLY A 122 4.36 0.45 -15.35
N THR A 123 4.41 -0.87 -15.52
CA THR A 123 5.21 -1.56 -16.54
C THR A 123 4.43 -1.97 -17.79
N TRP A 124 3.15 -1.59 -17.90
CA TRP A 124 2.31 -1.86 -19.09
C TRP A 124 2.55 -0.85 -20.21
#